data_AF-A0A2S5E9K2-F1
#
_entry.id   AF-A0A2S5E9K2-F1
#
_cell.length_a   1.000
_cell.length_b   1.000
_cell.length_c   1.000
_cell.angle_alpha   90.00
_cell.angle_beta   90.00
_cell.angle_gamma   90.00
#
_symmetry.space_group_name_H-M   'P 1'
#
loop_
_entity.id
_entity.type
_entity.pdbx_description
1 polymer ?
#
loop_
_entity_poly.entity_id
_entity_poly.type
_entity_poly.pdbx_seq_one_letter_code
_entity_poly.pdbx_strand_id
1 'polypeptide(L)' 'EEIGMYVDEVENVLSIDPEKLEKFQSKESVYSDKVKGVIKIENRLIVYLDLESILEAELEK' A
#
# COMPACT_ATOMS: atom_id res chain seq x y z
N GLU A 1 -18.35 -4.02 -11.70
CA GLU A 1 -18.82 -3.36 -10.47
C GLU A 1 -17.71 -2.43 -9.97
N GLU A 2 -18.06 -1.43 -9.18
CA GLU A 2 -17.08 -0.55 -8.53
C GLU A 2 -16.87 -1.04 -7.10
N ILE A 3 -15.61 -1.14 -6.66
CA ILE A 3 -15.25 -1.48 -5.29
C ILE A 3 -14.60 -0.27 -4.60
N GLY A 4 -14.91 -0.10 -3.32
CA GLY A 4 -14.25 0.87 -2.44
C GLY A 4 -13.53 0.19 -1.28
N MET A 5 -12.56 0.89 -0.69
CA MET A 5 -11.84 0.48 0.51
C MET A 5 -12.21 1.39 1.67
N TYR A 6 -12.60 0.82 2.81
CA TYR A 6 -12.80 1.60 4.03
C TYR A 6 -11.46 2.02 4.62
N VAL A 7 -11.33 3.30 4.94
CA VAL A 7 -10.17 3.90 5.60
C VAL A 7 -10.65 4.84 6.69
N ASP A 8 -9.81 5.09 7.69
CA ASP A 8 -10.14 6.03 8.77
C ASP A 8 -10.20 7.48 8.23
N GLU A 9 -9.17 7.89 7.50
CA GLU A 9 -9.06 9.25 6.94
C GLU A 9 -8.11 9.29 5.72
N VAL A 10 -8.34 10.24 4.81
CA VAL A 10 -7.40 10.61 3.75
C VAL A 10 -6.64 11.86 4.16
N GLU A 11 -5.35 11.70 4.39
CA GLU A 11 -4.48 12.76 4.92
C GLU A 11 -3.98 13.71 3.83
N ASN A 12 -3.15 13.22 2.91
CA ASN A 12 -2.43 14.04 1.92
C ASN A 12 -2.18 13.26 0.64
N VAL A 13 -1.94 13.98 -0.45
CA VAL A 13 -1.41 13.43 -1.72
C VAL A 13 0.09 13.68 -1.78
N LEU A 14 0.87 12.62 -1.95
CA LEU A 14 2.33 12.68 -1.98
C LEU A 14 2.84 12.21 -3.33
N SER A 15 3.70 13.01 -3.97
CA SER A 15 4.49 12.57 -5.12
C SER A 15 5.72 11.83 -4.63
N ILE A 16 5.90 10.59 -5.08
CA ILE A 16 7.04 9.76 -4.71
C ILE A 16 7.80 9.30 -5.94
N ASP A 17 9.09 9.03 -5.74
CA ASP A 17 9.92 8.34 -6.72
C ASP A 17 9.90 6.83 -6.39
N PRO A 18 9.30 5.97 -7.24
CA PRO A 18 9.20 4.54 -6.97
C PRO A 18 10.55 3.85 -6.78
N GLU A 19 11.62 4.37 -7.37
CA GLU A 19 12.97 3.81 -7.25
C GLU A 19 13.55 3.96 -5.84
N LYS A 20 13.00 4.88 -5.04
CA LYS A 20 13.42 5.14 -3.65
C LYS A 20 12.67 4.30 -2.62
N LEU A 21 11.75 3.45 -3.06
CA LEU A 21 11.04 2.53 -2.16
C LEU A 21 12.03 1.51 -1.60
N GLU A 22 12.09 1.41 -0.27
CA GLU A 22 12.84 0.36 0.38
C GLU A 22 12.05 -0.94 0.32
N LYS A 23 12.72 -2.05 -0.01
CA LYS A 23 12.09 -3.37 0.01
C LYS A 23 11.66 -3.71 1.42
N PHE A 24 10.38 -4.01 1.58
CA PHE A 24 9.80 -4.41 2.85
C PHE A 24 9.38 -5.87 2.76
N GLN A 25 9.96 -6.72 3.61
CA GLN A 25 9.53 -8.09 3.78
C GLN A 25 8.87 -8.20 5.16
N SER A 26 7.55 -8.10 5.21
CA SER A 26 6.81 -8.51 6.40
C SER A 26 6.59 -10.01 6.35
N LYS A 27 7.02 -10.72 7.39
CA LYS A 27 6.84 -12.17 7.48
C LYS A 27 5.40 -12.59 7.79
N GLU A 28 4.58 -11.68 8.31
CA GLU A 28 3.21 -11.95 8.78
C GLU A 28 2.31 -10.71 8.68
N SER A 29 2.02 -10.19 7.47
CA SER A 29 0.93 -9.23 7.32
C SER A 29 -0.09 -9.71 6.28
N VAL A 30 -1.34 -9.29 6.46
CA VAL A 30 -2.46 -9.56 5.53
C VAL A 30 -2.16 -9.10 4.09
N TYR A 31 -1.17 -8.22 3.93
CA TYR A 31 -0.74 -7.66 2.66
C TYR A 31 0.73 -7.96 2.34
N SER A 32 1.36 -8.96 2.94
CA SER A 32 2.81 -9.23 2.76
C SER A 32 3.21 -9.30 1.29
N ASP A 33 2.36 -9.90 0.46
CA ASP A 33 2.60 -10.07 -0.99
C ASP A 33 2.01 -8.92 -1.82
N LYS A 34 1.33 -7.98 -1.18
CA LYS A 34 0.66 -6.83 -1.78
C LYS A 34 1.28 -5.49 -1.35
N VAL A 35 2.50 -5.53 -0.80
CA VAL A 35 3.30 -4.35 -0.45
C VAL A 35 4.41 -4.19 -1.49
N LYS A 36 4.43 -3.06 -2.20
CA LYS A 36 5.51 -2.75 -3.17
C LYS A 36 6.77 -2.24 -2.47
N GLY A 37 6.64 -1.68 -1.27
CA GLY A 37 7.75 -1.23 -0.45
C GLY A 37 7.32 -0.30 0.67
N VAL A 38 8.30 0.33 1.31
CA VAL A 38 8.08 1.38 2.31
C VAL A 38 8.83 2.64 1.94
N ILE A 39 8.27 3.78 2.33
CA ILE A 39 8.89 5.10 2.17
C ILE A 39 9.00 5.81 3.51
N LYS A 40 10.12 6.51 3.71
CA LYS A 40 10.40 7.32 4.90
C LYS A 40 10.33 8.80 4.52
N ILE A 41 9.36 9.54 5.05
CA ILE A 41 9.15 10.97 4.76
C ILE A 41 8.84 11.69 6.06
N GLU A 42 9.54 12.78 6.36
CA GLU A 42 9.21 13.69 7.48
C GLU A 42 8.95 12.96 8.80
N ASN A 43 9.80 11.98 9.14
CA ASN A 43 9.69 11.16 10.35
C ASN A 43 8.48 10.19 10.38
N ARG A 44 7.83 9.95 9.24
CA ARG A 44 6.78 8.94 9.02
C ARG A 44 7.34 7.78 8.21
N LEU A 45 6.93 6.57 8.56
CA LEU A 45 7.12 5.37 7.75
C LEU A 45 5.78 5.01 7.10
N ILE A 46 5.71 5.05 5.78
CA ILE A 46 4.49 4.82 5.00
C ILE A 46 4.66 3.55 4.18
N VAL A 47 3.69 2.64 4.27
CA VAL A 47 3.65 1.41 3.48
C VAL A 47 2.99 1.70 2.14
N TYR A 48 3.64 1.32 1.05
CA TYR A 48 3.09 1.46 -0.30
C TYR A 48 2.39 0.16 -0.71
N LEU A 49 1.06 0.20 -0.72
CA LEU A 49 0.21 -0.94 -1.05
C LEU A 49 -0.06 -1.03 -2.56
N ASP A 50 -0.12 -2.26 -3.07
CA ASP A 50 -0.61 -2.55 -4.40
C ASP A 50 -2.13 -2.68 -4.39
N LEU A 51 -2.83 -1.55 -4.59
CA LEU A 51 -4.28 -1.53 -4.55
C LEU A 51 -4.91 -2.38 -5.65
N GLU A 52 -4.30 -2.47 -6.84
CA GLU A 52 -4.84 -3.26 -7.96
C GLU A 52 -4.97 -4.74 -7.55
N SER A 53 -3.88 -5.35 -7.10
CA SER A 53 -3.90 -6.74 -6.61
C SER A 53 -4.70 -6.95 -5.31
N ILE A 54 -4.88 -5.89 -4.49
CA ILE A 54 -5.76 -5.97 -3.32
C ILE A 54 -7.22 -6.08 -3.77
N LEU A 55 -7.66 -5.17 -4.63
CA LEU A 55 -9.05 -5.06 -5.04
C LEU A 55 -9.46 -6.19 -5.99
N GLU A 56 -8.59 -6.62 -6.91
CA GLU A 56 -8.84 -7.79 -7.77
C GLU A 56 -9.09 -9.06 -6.96
N ALA A 57 -8.29 -9.32 -5.93
CA ALA A 57 -8.47 -10.50 -5.08
C ALA A 57 -9.77 -10.47 -4.26
N GLU A 58 -10.38 -9.30 -4.06
CA GLU A 58 -11.70 -9.18 -3.44
C GLU A 58 -12.84 -9.27 -4.46
N LEU A 59 -12.60 -8.93 -5.74
CA LEU A 59 -13.54 -9.17 -6.84
C LEU A 59 -13.66 -10.65 -7.22
N GLU A 60 -12.57 -11.41 -7.08
CA GLU A 60 -12.53 -12.85 -7.41
C GLU A 60 -13.07 -13.76 -6.29
N LYS A 61 -13.37 -13.22 -5.11
CA LYS A 61 -13.99 -13.94 -3.98
C LYS A 61 -15.51 -13.97 -4.08
#